data_AF-A0A6G8TXH0-F1
#
_entry.id   AF-A0A6G8TXH0-F1
#
_cell.length_a   1.000
_cell.length_b   1.000
_cell.length_c   1.000
_cell.angle_alpha   90.00
_cell.angle_beta   90.00
_cell.angle_gamma   90.00
#
_symmetry.space_group_name_H-M   'P 1'
#
loop_
_entity.id
_entity.type
_entity.pdbx_description
1 polymer ?
#
loop_
_entity_poly.entity_id
_entity_poly.type
_entity_poly.pdbx_seq_one_letter_code
_entity_poly.pdbx_strand_id
1 'polypeptide(L)'
;MEISRETKAAVRPALWGALAGAIALAIVGFSWGGWVTGGTAETLAKNSAATAVVAALTPICVEKFRQAADASANLVEMKKATYSWDQSKFVEKGGWATMPGSTEPNSAVAKACAESLGSNKAVELRG
;
A
#
# COMPACT_ATOMS: atom_id res chain seq x y z
N MET A 1 15.26 38.72 36.02
CA MET A 1 14.24 38.61 34.95
C MET A 1 12.87 38.64 35.62
N GLU A 2 12.46 39.80 36.11
CA GLU A 2 11.17 40.00 36.77
C GLU A 2 10.13 40.32 35.70
N ILE A 3 9.33 39.31 35.33
CA ILE A 3 8.15 39.56 34.48
C ILE A 3 7.09 40.23 35.35
N SER A 4 6.89 41.53 35.12
CA SER A 4 5.91 42.41 35.73
C SER A 4 4.54 41.73 35.91
N ARG A 5 3.90 41.95 37.06
CA ARG A 5 2.56 41.38 37.38
C ARG A 5 1.50 41.73 36.33
N GLU A 6 1.62 42.89 35.68
CA GLU A 6 0.75 43.30 34.58
C GLU A 6 0.81 42.35 33.37
N THR A 7 2.00 41.81 33.07
CA THR A 7 2.17 40.84 31.99
C THR A 7 1.49 39.52 32.33
N LYS A 8 1.50 39.07 33.60
CA LYS A 8 0.82 37.82 34.01
C LYS A 8 -0.70 37.90 33.84
N ALA A 9 -1.31 39.08 34.04
CA ALA A 9 -2.75 39.28 33.94
C ALA A 9 -3.26 39.15 32.49
N ALA A 10 -2.53 39.69 31.52
CA ALA A 10 -2.88 39.59 30.09
C ALA A 10 -2.43 38.27 29.44
N VAL A 11 -1.35 37.65 29.94
CA VAL A 11 -0.83 36.40 29.36
C VAL A 11 -1.74 35.21 29.62
N ARG A 12 -2.42 35.14 30.77
CA ARG A 12 -3.35 34.04 31.09
C ARG A 12 -4.45 33.84 30.04
N PRO A 13 -5.29 34.85 29.70
CA PRO A 13 -6.33 34.68 28.68
C PRO A 13 -5.75 34.49 27.28
N ALA A 14 -4.60 35.11 26.96
CA ALA A 14 -3.94 34.92 25.67
C ALA A 14 -3.47 33.47 25.45
N LEU A 15 -2.92 32.82 26.49
CA LEU A 15 -2.53 31.41 26.44
C LEU A 15 -3.72 30.47 26.21
N TRP A 16 -4.85 30.75 26.86
CA TRP A 16 -6.09 29.99 26.65
C TRP A 16 -6.66 30.17 25.24
N GLY A 17 -6.60 31.39 24.70
CA GLY A 17 -6.98 31.66 23.30
C GLY A 17 -6.09 30.94 22.29
N ALA A 18 -4.77 30.94 22.52
CA ALA A 18 -3.81 30.21 21.68
C ALA A 18 -4.04 28.70 21.71
N LEU A 19 -4.32 28.13 22.89
CA LEU A 19 -4.63 26.71 23.04
C LEU A 19 -5.92 26.34 22.30
N ALA A 20 -7.00 27.12 22.50
CA ALA A 20 -8.28 26.89 21.83
C ALA A 20 -8.15 27.01 20.30
N GLY A 21 -7.40 28.02 19.82
CA GLY A 21 -7.12 28.20 18.40
C GLY A 21 -6.32 27.04 17.80
N ALA A 22 -5.28 26.58 18.49
CA ALA A 22 -4.49 25.42 18.05
C ALA A 22 -5.34 24.14 17.95
N ILE A 23 -6.23 23.90 18.91
CA ILE A 23 -7.16 22.76 18.88
C ILE A 23 -8.13 22.88 17.69
N ALA A 24 -8.71 24.06 17.48
CA ALA A 24 -9.62 24.30 16.36
C ALA A 24 -8.95 24.07 15.01
N LEU A 25 -7.72 24.59 14.82
CA LEU A 25 -6.92 24.37 13.61
C LEU A 25 -6.57 22.90 13.42
N ALA A 26 -6.21 22.19 14.49
CA ALA A 26 -5.94 20.75 14.42
C ALA A 26 -7.19 19.99 13.95
N ILE A 27 -8.36 20.24 14.55
CA ILE A 27 -9.60 19.56 14.16
C ILE A 27 -9.89 19.79 12.68
N VAL A 28 -9.85 21.04 12.21
CA VAL A 28 -10.12 21.36 10.80
C VAL A 28 -9.07 20.72 9.88
N GLY A 29 -7.79 20.80 10.24
CA GLY A 29 -6.68 20.24 9.47
C GLY A 29 -6.76 18.71 9.35
N PHE A 30 -7.00 18.02 10.45
CA PHE A 30 -7.05 16.55 10.48
C PHE A 30 -8.39 15.98 9.97
N SER A 31 -9.51 16.70 10.09
CA SER A 31 -10.81 16.21 9.59
C SER A 31 -11.03 16.51 8.11
N TRP A 32 -10.63 17.69 7.62
CA TRP A 32 -10.93 18.12 6.24
C TRP A 32 -9.70 18.50 5.43
N GLY A 33 -8.68 19.08 6.07
CA GLY A 33 -7.45 19.51 5.41
C GLY A 33 -6.52 18.37 4.97
N GLY A 34 -6.83 17.12 5.34
CA GLY A 34 -6.00 15.95 5.03
C GLY A 34 -4.66 15.95 5.75
N TRP A 35 -4.52 16.69 6.86
CA TRP A 35 -3.30 16.69 7.65
C TRP A 35 -3.08 15.30 8.25
N VAL A 36 -1.83 14.85 8.19
CA VAL A 36 -1.37 13.60 8.78
C VAL A 36 -0.11 13.88 9.59
N THR A 37 0.12 13.09 10.64
CA THR A 37 1.38 13.19 11.38
C THR A 37 2.54 12.64 10.54
N GLY A 38 3.78 13.05 10.81
CA GLY A 38 4.95 12.60 10.04
C GLY A 38 5.09 11.08 9.96
N GLY A 39 4.89 10.36 11.08
CA GLY A 39 4.94 8.89 11.08
C GLY A 39 3.83 8.23 10.27
N THR A 40 2.62 8.81 10.30
CA THR A 40 1.51 8.39 9.44
C THR A 40 1.85 8.64 7.98
N ALA A 41 2.36 9.84 7.64
CA ALA A 41 2.76 10.20 6.29
C ALA A 41 3.82 9.23 5.72
N GLU A 42 4.84 8.90 6.52
CA GLU A 42 5.89 7.94 6.12
C GLU A 42 5.31 6.55 5.87
N THR A 43 4.42 6.08 6.75
CA THR A 43 3.76 4.77 6.60
C THR A 43 2.88 4.75 5.35
N LEU A 44 2.10 5.83 5.11
CA LEU A 44 1.29 5.98 3.91
C LEU A 44 2.15 5.99 2.65
N ALA A 45 3.27 6.71 2.66
CA ALA A 45 4.19 6.76 1.53
C ALA A 45 4.77 5.38 1.21
N LYS A 46 5.26 4.64 2.23
CA LYS A 46 5.79 3.28 2.06
C LYS A 46 4.73 2.32 1.53
N ASN A 47 3.53 2.34 2.10
CA ASN A 47 2.43 1.47 1.66
C ASN A 47 1.98 1.81 0.24
N SER A 48 1.84 3.10 -0.08
CA SER A 48 1.45 3.54 -1.43
C SER A 48 2.49 3.15 -2.47
N ALA A 49 3.77 3.31 -2.16
CA ALA A 49 4.85 2.87 -3.03
C ALA A 49 4.82 1.34 -3.23
N ALA A 50 4.68 0.55 -2.16
CA ALA A 50 4.60 -0.90 -2.25
C ALA A 50 3.38 -1.34 -3.08
N THR A 51 2.21 -0.75 -2.86
CA THR A 51 1.00 -1.02 -3.65
C THR A 51 1.17 -0.64 -5.12
N ALA A 52 1.74 0.53 -5.41
CA ALA A 52 1.99 0.98 -6.78
C ALA A 52 2.96 0.05 -7.51
N VAL A 53 4.03 -0.38 -6.84
CA VAL A 53 4.98 -1.37 -7.35
C VAL A 53 4.26 -2.69 -7.64
N VAL A 54 3.46 -3.20 -6.71
CA VAL A 54 2.68 -4.43 -6.94
C VAL A 54 1.73 -4.28 -8.13
N ALA A 55 1.00 -3.17 -8.21
CA ALA A 55 0.07 -2.91 -9.31
C ALA A 55 0.76 -2.83 -10.68
N ALA A 56 1.96 -2.25 -10.75
CA ALA A 56 2.74 -2.16 -11.98
C ALA A 56 3.36 -3.50 -12.39
N LEU A 57 3.76 -4.31 -11.43
CA LEU A 57 4.48 -5.56 -11.67
C LEU A 57 3.58 -6.79 -11.81
N THR A 58 2.38 -6.76 -11.24
CA THR A 58 1.37 -7.82 -11.40
C THR A 58 1.08 -8.16 -12.87
N PRO A 59 0.82 -7.21 -13.78
CA PRO A 59 0.59 -7.54 -15.19
C PRO A 59 1.81 -8.18 -15.85
N ILE A 60 3.03 -7.81 -15.43
CA ILE A 60 4.26 -8.45 -15.92
C ILE A 60 4.32 -9.91 -15.48
N CYS A 61 4.01 -10.20 -14.21
CA CYS A 61 3.93 -11.58 -13.72
C CYS A 61 2.90 -12.40 -14.50
N VAL A 62 1.71 -11.85 -14.73
CA VAL A 62 0.65 -12.52 -15.48
C VAL A 62 1.10 -12.83 -16.90
N GLU A 63 1.75 -11.89 -17.58
CA GLU A 63 2.25 -12.09 -18.93
C GLU A 63 3.37 -13.15 -18.96
N LYS A 64 4.31 -13.10 -18.02
CA LYS A 64 5.37 -14.10 -17.87
C LYS A 64 4.81 -15.50 -17.62
N PHE A 65 3.77 -15.59 -16.79
CA PHE A 65 3.06 -16.83 -16.53
C PHE A 65 2.41 -17.38 -17.82
N ARG A 66 1.74 -16.52 -18.58
CA ARG A 66 1.05 -16.90 -19.83
C ARG A 66 2.00 -17.29 -20.97
N GLN A 67 3.19 -16.70 -21.00
CA GLN A 67 4.25 -17.03 -21.97
C GLN A 67 5.02 -18.31 -21.61
N ALA A 68 4.81 -18.88 -20.42
CA ALA A 68 5.45 -20.13 -20.03
C ALA A 68 4.92 -21.29 -20.90
N ALA A 69 5.81 -22.21 -21.28
CA ALA A 69 5.49 -23.32 -22.18
C ALA A 69 4.27 -24.15 -21.72
N ASP A 70 4.08 -24.28 -20.41
CA ASP A 70 3.02 -25.07 -19.78
C ASP A 70 1.98 -24.21 -19.02
N ALA A 71 1.73 -22.97 -19.47
CA ALA A 71 0.86 -22.02 -18.77
C ALA A 71 -0.52 -22.60 -18.39
N SER A 72 -1.16 -23.37 -19.28
CA SER A 72 -2.47 -23.97 -19.02
C SER A 72 -2.40 -25.06 -17.93
N ALA A 73 -1.39 -25.93 -17.97
CA ALA A 73 -1.18 -26.97 -16.97
C ALA A 73 -0.83 -26.37 -15.60
N ASN A 74 0.06 -25.37 -15.59
CA ASN A 74 0.46 -24.63 -14.40
C ASN A 74 -0.74 -23.89 -13.77
N LEU A 75 -1.65 -23.32 -14.58
CA LEU A 75 -2.88 -22.71 -14.06
C LEU A 75 -3.79 -23.71 -13.37
N VAL A 76 -3.97 -24.89 -13.99
CA VAL A 76 -4.81 -25.94 -13.43
C VAL A 76 -4.21 -26.44 -12.13
N GLU A 77 -2.88 -26.62 -12.08
CA GLU A 77 -2.18 -27.02 -10.86
C GLU A 77 -2.27 -25.97 -9.75
N MET A 78 -2.02 -24.70 -10.08
CA MET A 78 -2.19 -23.59 -9.14
C MET A 78 -3.61 -23.55 -8.58
N LYS A 79 -4.64 -23.71 -9.44
CA LYS A 79 -6.05 -23.69 -9.02
C LYS A 79 -6.48 -24.89 -8.18
N LYS A 80 -5.71 -25.98 -8.13
CA LYS A 80 -5.96 -27.08 -7.18
C LYS A 80 -5.66 -26.68 -5.75
N ALA A 81 -4.83 -25.66 -5.53
CA ALA A 81 -4.54 -25.19 -4.19
C ALA A 81 -5.76 -24.48 -3.59
N THR A 82 -6.20 -24.98 -2.43
CA THR A 82 -7.36 -24.45 -1.69
C THR A 82 -7.10 -23.08 -1.09
N TYR A 83 -5.85 -22.81 -0.69
CA TYR A 83 -5.50 -21.57 -0.01
C TYR A 83 -4.75 -20.59 -0.91
N SER A 84 -5.05 -19.29 -0.78
CA SER A 84 -4.39 -18.22 -1.53
C SER A 84 -2.86 -18.19 -1.33
N TRP A 85 -2.38 -18.57 -0.15
CA TRP A 85 -0.94 -18.61 0.16
C TRP A 85 -0.20 -19.70 -0.63
N ASP A 86 -0.86 -20.85 -0.87
CA ASP A 86 -0.31 -21.94 -1.68
C ASP A 86 -0.23 -21.53 -3.15
N GLN A 87 -1.26 -20.84 -3.64
CA GLN A 87 -1.28 -20.30 -5.00
C GLN A 87 -0.17 -19.27 -5.22
N SER A 88 0.03 -18.35 -4.27
CA SER A 88 1.14 -17.40 -4.35
C SER A 88 2.50 -18.10 -4.28
N LYS A 89 2.65 -19.15 -3.45
CA LYS A 89 3.89 -19.94 -3.36
C LYS A 89 4.18 -20.70 -4.65
N PHE A 90 3.16 -21.19 -5.33
CA PHE A 90 3.31 -21.78 -6.66
C PHE A 90 3.85 -20.76 -7.66
N VAL A 91 3.30 -19.54 -7.65
CA VAL A 91 3.77 -18.46 -8.53
C VAL A 91 5.20 -18.02 -8.21
N GLU A 92 5.58 -17.95 -6.92
CA GLU A 92 6.96 -17.68 -6.49
C GLU A 92 7.93 -18.76 -6.96
N LYS A 93 7.57 -20.04 -6.76
CA LYS A 93 8.42 -21.19 -7.13
C LYS A 93 8.65 -21.31 -8.63
N GLY A 94 7.65 -20.95 -9.45
CA GLY A 94 7.83 -20.90 -10.90
C GLY A 94 8.57 -19.65 -11.40
N GLY A 95 8.98 -18.74 -10.51
CA GLY A 95 9.81 -17.59 -10.85
C GLY A 95 9.07 -16.46 -11.58
N TRP A 96 7.76 -16.56 -11.78
CA TRP A 96 6.99 -15.54 -12.50
C TRP A 96 6.82 -14.24 -11.72
N ALA A 97 6.98 -14.29 -10.39
CA ALA A 97 6.99 -13.11 -9.51
C ALA A 97 8.39 -12.50 -9.31
N THR A 98 9.42 -13.02 -9.98
CA THR A 98 10.77 -12.44 -9.97
C THR A 98 10.86 -11.37 -11.06
N MET A 99 11.14 -10.14 -10.65
CA MET A 99 11.16 -9.00 -11.56
C MET A 99 12.47 -8.87 -12.32
N PRO A 100 12.46 -8.30 -13.53
CA PRO A 100 13.69 -7.98 -14.25
C PRO A 100 14.62 -7.14 -13.37
N GLY A 101 15.85 -7.61 -13.15
CA GLY A 101 16.83 -6.95 -12.28
C GLY A 101 16.77 -7.33 -10.80
N SER A 102 15.83 -8.20 -10.39
CA SER A 102 15.80 -8.82 -9.06
C SER A 102 16.17 -10.30 -9.16
N THR A 103 16.87 -10.82 -8.15
CA THR A 103 17.13 -12.25 -7.99
C THR A 103 16.09 -12.95 -7.11
N GLU A 104 15.31 -12.17 -6.34
CA GLU A 104 14.32 -12.70 -5.41
C GLU A 104 12.89 -12.44 -5.91
N PRO A 105 11.95 -13.38 -5.70
CA PRO A 105 10.56 -13.21 -6.04
C PRO A 105 9.87 -12.24 -5.07
N ASN A 106 9.03 -11.36 -5.60
CA ASN A 106 8.21 -10.47 -4.78
C ASN A 106 6.91 -11.18 -4.37
N SER A 107 6.78 -11.50 -3.08
CA SER A 107 5.63 -12.25 -2.55
C SER A 107 4.29 -11.51 -2.68
N ALA A 108 4.30 -10.17 -2.58
CA ALA A 108 3.09 -9.37 -2.78
C ALA A 108 2.65 -9.40 -4.25
N VAL A 109 3.60 -9.39 -5.19
CA VAL A 109 3.29 -9.57 -6.62
C VAL A 109 2.85 -10.99 -6.91
N ALA A 110 3.47 -12.01 -6.31
CA ALA A 110 3.06 -13.40 -6.48
C ALA A 110 1.61 -13.62 -6.05
N LYS A 111 1.21 -13.03 -4.92
CA LYS A 111 -0.17 -13.06 -4.43
C LYS A 111 -1.13 -12.36 -5.39
N ALA A 112 -0.84 -11.13 -5.80
CA ALA A 112 -1.69 -10.37 -6.71
C ALA A 112 -1.80 -11.04 -8.10
N CYS A 113 -0.72 -11.68 -8.55
CA CYS A 113 -0.65 -12.44 -9.79
C CYS A 113 -1.51 -13.72 -9.72
N ALA A 114 -1.35 -14.51 -8.64
CA ALA A 114 -2.20 -15.68 -8.38
C ALA A 114 -3.69 -15.31 -8.31
N GLU A 115 -4.02 -14.20 -7.63
CA GLU A 115 -5.38 -13.68 -7.55
C GLU A 115 -5.91 -13.24 -8.92
N SER A 116 -5.11 -12.55 -9.72
CA SER A 116 -5.48 -12.11 -11.08
C SER A 116 -5.75 -13.30 -12.02
N LEU A 117 -4.95 -14.36 -11.89
CA LEU A 117 -5.05 -15.60 -12.65
C LEU A 117 -6.20 -16.51 -12.15
N GLY A 118 -6.48 -16.48 -10.84
CA GLY A 118 -7.56 -17.20 -10.18
C GLY A 118 -8.94 -16.60 -10.46
N SER A 119 -9.06 -15.28 -10.37
CA SER A 119 -10.32 -14.53 -10.45
C SER A 119 -10.79 -14.19 -11.87
N ASN A 120 -10.01 -14.48 -12.92
CA ASN A 120 -10.40 -14.19 -14.30
C ASN A 120 -10.84 -12.73 -14.55
N LYS A 121 -9.99 -11.74 -14.22
CA LYS A 121 -10.04 -10.45 -14.94
C LYS A 121 -9.55 -10.56 -16.40
N ALA A 122 -9.32 -11.79 -16.88
CA ALA A 122 -8.91 -12.18 -18.23
C ALA A 122 -10.09 -12.29 -19.23
N VAL A 123 -11.33 -12.12 -18.80
CA VAL A 123 -12.51 -12.04 -19.71
C VAL A 123 -12.91 -10.59 -20.02
N GLU A 124 -12.55 -9.60 -19.20
CA GLU A 124 -13.06 -8.22 -19.32
C GLU A 124 -12.20 -7.25 -20.16
N LEU A 125 -10.97 -7.62 -20.55
CA LEU A 125 -10.15 -6.82 -21.50
C LEU A 125 -10.22 -7.36 -22.94
N ARG A 126 -11.26 -8.14 -23.26
CA ARG A 126 -11.68 -8.49 -24.62
C ARG A 126 -12.94 -7.72 -25.05
N GLY A 127 -13.05 -6.46 -24.60
CA GLY A 127 -13.94 -5.45 -25.19
C GLY A 127 -13.09 -4.43 -25.95
#